data_AF-A0A1H7ZZE7-F1
#
_entry.id   AF-A0A1H7ZZE7-F1
#
_cell.length_a   1.000
_cell.length_b   1.000
_cell.length_c   1.000
_cell.angle_alpha   90.00
_cell.angle_beta   90.00
_cell.angle_gamma   90.00
#
_symmetry.space_group_name_H-M   'P 1'
#
loop_
_entity.id
_entity.type
_entity.pdbx_description
1 polymer ?
#
loop_
_entity_poly.entity_id
_entity_poly.type
_entity_poly.pdbx_seq_one_letter_code
_entity_poly.pdbx_strand_id
1 'polypeptide(L)' 'MIAVIYDPADGRIIQTVRGTERSIALSGPAYIEVPEFRADYDATHQVIDGTLQPRED' A
#
# COMPACT_ATOMS: atom_id res chain seq x y z
N MET A 1 -6.64 3.02 -10.86
CA MET A 1 -6.64 3.19 -9.40
C MET A 1 -5.24 3.54 -8.92
N ILE A 2 -5.12 4.01 -7.69
CA ILE A 2 -3.84 4.16 -6.99
C ILE A 2 -3.87 3.14 -5.86
N ALA A 3 -2.78 2.41 -5.67
CA ALA A 3 -2.73 1.37 -4.66
C ALA A 3 -1.40 1.39 -3.91
N VAL A 4 -1.46 0.99 -2.65
CA VAL A 4 -0.31 0.69 -1.81
C VAL A 4 -0.09 -0.83 -1.88
N ILE A 5 1.08 -1.24 -2.34
CA ILE A 5 1.55 -2.62 -2.26
C ILE A 5 2.24 -2.80 -0.91
N TYR A 6 1.87 -3.83 -0.16
CA TYR A 6 2.40 -4.07 1.18
C TYR A 6 2.72 -5.54 1.41
N ASP A 7 3.56 -5.81 2.41
CA ASP A 7 3.85 -7.14 2.90
C ASP A 7 2.73 -7.57 3.87
N PRO A 8 1.98 -8.65 3.58
CA PRO A 8 0.88 -9.09 4.43
C PRO A 8 1.33 -9.71 5.76
N ALA A 9 2.61 -10.04 5.94
CA ALA A 9 3.11 -10.65 7.17
C ALA A 9 3.30 -9.61 8.31
N ASP A 10 3.77 -8.41 7.97
CA ASP A 10 4.08 -7.36 8.94
C ASP A 10 3.40 -6.02 8.65
N GLY A 11 2.62 -5.92 7.57
CA GLY A 11 1.90 -4.70 7.19
C GLY A 11 2.79 -3.63 6.57
N ARG A 12 4.07 -3.92 6.30
CA ARG A 12 5.03 -2.94 5.78
C ARG A 12 4.70 -2.57 4.35
N ILE A 13 4.59 -1.28 4.09
CA ILE A 13 4.39 -0.75 2.74
C ILE A 13 5.68 -0.89 1.94
N ILE A 14 5.56 -1.46 0.75
CA ILE A 14 6.66 -1.71 -0.18
C ILE A 14 6.76 -0.58 -1.20
N GLN A 15 5.63 -0.20 -1.80
CA GLN A 15 5.57 0.87 -2.79
C GLN A 15 4.14 1.37 -3.01
N THR A 16 4.02 2.60 -3.50
CA THR A 16 2.76 3.17 -4.01
C THR A 16 2.80 3.18 -5.53
N VAL A 17 1.76 2.66 -6.19
CA VAL A 17 1.68 2.54 -7.65
C VAL A 17 0.37 3.07 -8.19
N ARG A 18 0.37 3.49 -9.46
CA ARG A 18 -0.85 3.90 -10.19
C ARG A 18 -0.98 3.05 -11.45
N GLY A 19 -2.15 2.46 -11.67
CA GLY A 19 -2.37 1.60 -12.82
C GLY A 19 -3.79 1.04 -12.92
N THR A 20 -3.95 0.08 -13.81
CA THR A 20 -5.15 -0.78 -13.86
C THR A 20 -5.08 -1.81 -12.73
N GLU A 21 -6.24 -2.28 -12.27
CA GLU A 21 -6.33 -3.35 -11.26
C GLU A 21 -5.47 -4.56 -11.63
N ARG A 22 -5.53 -5.00 -12.89
CA ARG A 22 -4.72 -6.11 -13.40
C ARG A 22 -3.20 -5.86 -13.26
N SER A 23 -2.73 -4.64 -13.55
CA SER A 23 -1.31 -4.31 -13.42
C SER A 23 -0.87 -4.30 -11.96
N ILE A 24 -1.72 -3.83 -11.07
CA ILE A 24 -1.46 -3.73 -9.63
C ILE A 24 -1.45 -5.12 -8.99
N ALA A 25 -2.40 -5.98 -9.37
CA ALA A 25 -2.44 -7.38 -8.92
C ALA A 25 -1.19 -8.19 -9.34
N LEU A 26 -0.49 -7.77 -10.40
CA LEU A 26 0.78 -8.37 -10.82
C LEU A 26 2.00 -7.78 -10.10
N SER A 27 1.85 -6.67 -9.38
CA SER A 27 2.94 -5.91 -8.76
C SER A 27 3.31 -6.41 -7.36
N GLY A 28 2.46 -7.21 -6.71
CA GLY A 28 2.75 -7.73 -5.37
C GLY A 28 1.68 -8.68 -4.83
N PRO A 29 1.95 -9.31 -3.67
CA PRO A 29 1.08 -10.33 -3.07
C PRO A 29 -0.20 -9.75 -2.47
N ALA A 30 -0.17 -8.50 -1.99
CA ALA A 30 -1.30 -7.80 -1.40
C ALA A 30 -1.25 -6.31 -1.73
N TYR A 31 -2.44 -5.71 -1.88
CA TYR A 31 -2.58 -4.27 -2.12
C TYR A 31 -3.88 -3.73 -1.55
N ILE A 32 -3.90 -2.44 -1.24
CA ILE A 32 -5.11 -1.68 -0.91
C ILE A 32 -5.23 -0.46 -1.82
N GLU A 33 -6.45 -0.13 -2.21
CA GLU A 33 -6.71 1.11 -2.95
C GLU A 33 -6.59 2.31 -2.02
N VAL A 34 -5.99 3.39 -2.52
CA VAL A 34 -5.83 4.66 -1.81
C VAL A 34 -6.33 5.81 -2.68
N PRO A 35 -6.83 6.90 -2.08
CA PRO A 35 -7.44 8.00 -2.83
C PRO A 35 -6.41 8.85 -3.60
N GLU A 36 -5.16 8.88 -3.15
CA GLU A 36 -4.10 9.71 -3.73
C GLU A 36 -2.74 9.02 -3.76
N PHE A 37 -1.89 9.47 -4.68
CA PHE A 37 -0.53 8.98 -4.81
C PHE A 37 0.38 9.77 -3.87
N ARG A 38 0.95 9.07 -2.90
CA ARG A 38 1.91 9.62 -1.95
C ARG A 38 3.17 8.77 -1.91
N ALA A 39 4.31 9.45 -2.00
CA ALA A 39 5.63 8.84 -1.99
C ALA A 39 6.15 8.56 -0.56
N ASP A 40 5.47 9.09 0.46
CA ASP A 40 5.86 9.01 1.88
C ASP A 40 5.00 8.01 2.68
N TYR A 41 4.15 7.21 2.03
CA TYR A 41 3.30 6.24 2.73
C TYR A 41 4.13 5.21 3.49
N ASP A 42 5.23 4.73 2.92
CA ASP A 42 6.15 3.78 3.57
C ASP A 42 6.85 4.33 4.80
N ALA A 43 6.95 5.66 4.92
CA ALA A 43 7.52 6.34 6.08
C ALA A 43 6.44 6.69 7.13
N THR A 44 5.25 7.05 6.70
CA THR A 44 4.21 7.65 7.57
C THR A 44 3.10 6.68 7.97
N HIS A 45 2.95 5.56 7.25
CA HIS A 45 1.84 4.61 7.42
C HIS A 45 2.31 3.15 7.40
N GLN A 46 1.40 2.28 7.82
CA GLN A 46 1.49 0.84 7.72
C GLN A 46 0.09 0.26 7.45
N VAL A 47 0.02 -0.98 6.98
CA VAL A 47 -1.25 -1.66 6.75
C VAL A 47 -1.50 -2.66 7.88
N ILE A 48 -2.50 -2.40 8.71
CA ILE A 48 -2.89 -3.29 9.82
C ILE A 48 -4.28 -3.83 9.52
N ASP A 49 -4.43 -5.17 9.52
CA ASP A 49 -5.69 -5.85 9.23
C ASP A 49 -6.37 -5.37 7.93
N GLY A 50 -5.57 -5.13 6.89
CA GLY A 50 -6.04 -4.65 5.58
C GLY A 50 -6.46 -3.17 5.55
N THR A 51 -6.14 -2.39 6.59
CA THR A 51 -6.45 -0.97 6.69
C THR A 51 -5.16 -0.15 6.74
N LEU A 52 -5.08 0.92 5.95
CA LEU A 52 -3.98 1.89 6.04
C LEU A 52 -4.10 2.71 7.32
N GLN A 53 -3.09 2.65 8.18
CA GLN A 53 -3.04 3.37 9.45
C GLN A 53 -1.75 4.18 9.56
N PRO A 54 -1.75 5.36 10.21
CA PRO A 54 -0.53 6.09 10.53
C PRO A 54 0.40 5.24 11.41
N ARG A 55 1.72 5.43 11.28
CA ARG A 55 2.66 4.90 12.26
C ARG A 55 2.65 5.78 13.51
N GLU A 56 2.55 5.12 14.66
CA GLU A 56 2.93 5.72 15.94
C GLU A 56 4.43 5.42 16.11
N ASP A 57 5.26 6.43 15.88
CA ASP A 57 6.71 6.36 16.17
C ASP A 57 6.95 6.50 17.68
#